data_AF-A0A9E7III2-F1
#
_entry.id   AF-A0A9E7III2-F1
#
_cell.length_a   1.000
_cell.length_b   1.000
_cell.length_c   1.000
_cell.angle_alpha   90.00
_cell.angle_beta   90.00
_cell.angle_gamma   90.00
#
_symmetry.space_group_name_H-M   'P 1'
#
loop_
_entity.id
_entity.type
_entity.pdbx_description
1 polymer ?
#
loop_
_entity_poly.entity_id
_entity_poly.type
_entity_poly.pdbx_seq_one_letter_code
_entity_poly.pdbx_strand_id
1 'polypeptide(L)'
;MTRYAMNYISLLADYQSALVKISADFPIHTPTPIPAFFFGTSQAPTEQQPAVSGSSSPPASSSSSSEGSRRSAIAARFAWLILSLLCKLDEKAAAYRDVGLSYLFLANNLQYIVNKVRSCRLRELLGEEWATRHAAKARQHAAGYDRAAWGRVAATIPTGNVSAGEARGRMRAFNAALEEACAAESGWVVADAAMREEMRANVRRMILPAYRGFYTRWGAAMEDAAAVLLSPDDVGNRVGELFSGSGSHRTKASSSRTV
;
A
#
# COMPACT_ATOMS: atom_id res chain seq x y z
N MET A 1 -6.85 -3.07 -15.59
CA MET A 1 -8.17 -2.78 -14.98
C MET A 1 -8.15 -1.45 -14.22
N THR A 2 -7.40 -1.30 -13.13
CA THR A 2 -7.38 -0.10 -12.27
C THR A 2 -7.09 1.20 -13.02
N ARG A 3 -6.05 1.24 -13.86
CA ARG A 3 -5.72 2.43 -14.66
C ARG A 3 -6.88 2.87 -15.56
N TYR A 4 -7.49 1.92 -16.27
CA TYR A 4 -8.63 2.19 -17.15
C TYR A 4 -9.83 2.73 -16.38
N ALA A 5 -10.25 2.02 -15.31
CA ALA A 5 -11.37 2.44 -14.49
C ALA A 5 -11.16 3.83 -13.88
N MET A 6 -9.98 4.08 -13.32
CA MET A 6 -9.68 5.38 -12.72
C MET A 6 -9.53 6.51 -13.73
N ASN A 7 -9.08 6.25 -14.97
CA ASN A 7 -9.10 7.27 -16.01
C ASN A 7 -10.53 7.65 -16.40
N TYR A 8 -11.43 6.68 -16.50
CA TYR A 8 -12.85 6.94 -16.76
C TYR A 8 -13.51 7.72 -15.61
N ILE A 9 -13.30 7.28 -14.36
CA ILE A 9 -13.82 7.97 -13.17
C ILE A 9 -13.26 9.40 -13.07
N SER A 10 -11.97 9.59 -13.34
CA SER A 10 -11.33 10.91 -13.37
C SER A 10 -11.94 11.81 -14.44
N LEU A 11 -12.17 11.30 -15.65
CA LEU A 11 -12.80 12.05 -16.74
C LEU A 11 -14.21 12.49 -16.35
N LEU A 12 -15.01 11.60 -15.76
CA LEU A 12 -16.35 11.94 -15.28
C LEU A 12 -16.32 13.06 -14.23
N ALA A 13 -15.31 13.10 -13.37
CA ALA A 13 -15.17 14.14 -12.35
C ALA A 13 -14.96 15.54 -12.96
N ASP A 14 -14.41 15.65 -14.17
CA ASP A 14 -14.26 16.93 -14.87
C ASP A 14 -15.62 17.54 -15.24
N TYR A 15 -16.63 16.70 -15.46
CA TYR A 15 -18.00 17.11 -15.76
C TYR A 15 -18.89 17.27 -14.52
N GLN A 16 -18.32 17.37 -13.31
CA GLN A 16 -19.09 17.45 -12.05
C GLN A 16 -20.22 18.48 -12.07
N SER A 17 -20.00 19.67 -12.64
CA SER A 17 -21.02 20.73 -12.70
C SER A 17 -22.19 20.37 -13.62
N ALA A 18 -21.92 19.67 -14.73
CA ALA A 18 -22.97 19.17 -15.61
C ALA A 18 -23.72 18.01 -14.95
N LEU A 19 -23.01 17.12 -14.24
CA LEU A 19 -23.63 16.03 -13.49
C LEU A 19 -24.57 16.55 -12.39
N VAL A 20 -24.21 17.64 -11.68
CA VAL A 20 -25.09 18.29 -10.69
C VAL A 20 -26.39 18.75 -11.35
N LYS A 21 -26.31 19.37 -12.53
CA LYS A 21 -27.49 19.83 -13.28
C LYS A 21 -28.33 18.66 -13.77
N ILE A 22 -27.73 17.66 -14.40
CA ILE A 22 -28.43 16.45 -14.86
C ILE A 22 -29.12 15.74 -13.68
N SER A 23 -28.46 15.70 -12.50
CA SER A 23 -29.05 15.08 -11.31
C SER A 23 -30.29 15.81 -10.77
N ALA A 24 -30.48 17.07 -11.15
CA ALA A 24 -31.70 17.82 -10.83
C ALA A 24 -32.90 17.28 -11.61
N ASP A 25 -32.67 16.92 -12.87
CA ASP A 25 -33.71 16.42 -13.77
C ASP A 25 -33.89 14.89 -13.64
N PHE A 26 -32.82 14.18 -13.27
CA PHE A 26 -32.77 12.73 -13.11
C PHE A 26 -32.07 12.33 -11.81
N PRO A 27 -32.81 12.20 -10.69
CA PRO A 27 -32.25 11.85 -9.40
C PRO A 27 -31.46 10.54 -9.46
N ILE A 28 -30.21 10.56 -9.00
CA ILE A 28 -29.35 9.39 -9.00
C ILE A 28 -29.70 8.51 -7.81
N HIS A 29 -30.31 7.35 -8.07
CA HIS A 29 -30.52 6.33 -7.04
C HIS A 29 -29.25 5.49 -6.87
N THR A 30 -28.60 5.57 -5.71
CA THR A 30 -27.56 4.60 -5.33
C THR A 30 -28.22 3.35 -4.76
N PRO A 31 -28.04 2.16 -5.37
CA PRO A 31 -28.75 0.95 -4.97
C PRO A 31 -28.43 0.47 -3.55
N THR A 32 -27.30 0.92 -2.98
CA THR A 32 -26.93 0.66 -1.58
C THR A 32 -26.25 1.90 -0.98
N PRO A 33 -26.59 2.26 0.28
CA PRO A 33 -25.87 3.32 0.98
C PRO A 33 -24.42 2.89 1.17
N ILE A 34 -23.50 3.78 0.82
CA ILE A 34 -22.07 3.53 1.01
C ILE A 34 -21.83 3.53 2.52
N PRO A 35 -21.13 2.52 3.06
CA PRO A 35 -20.86 2.48 4.48
C PRO A 35 -20.14 3.74 4.96
N ALA A 36 -20.55 4.30 6.10
CA ALA A 36 -19.96 5.51 6.67
C ALA A 36 -18.43 5.39 6.88
N PHE A 37 -17.95 4.17 7.15
CA PHE A 37 -16.51 3.90 7.26
C PHE A 37 -15.74 4.17 5.96
N PHE A 38 -16.40 4.21 4.80
CA PHE A 38 -15.74 4.50 3.53
C PHE A 38 -15.35 5.97 3.41
N PHE A 39 -16.18 6.88 3.94
CA PHE A 39 -15.91 8.33 3.95
C PHE A 39 -15.19 8.82 5.20
N GLY A 40 -15.27 8.09 6.31
CA GLY A 40 -14.67 8.51 7.58
C GLY A 40 -15.62 9.27 8.51
N THR A 41 -16.90 9.40 8.18
CA THR A 41 -17.87 10.04 9.08
C THR A 41 -18.18 9.11 10.26
N SER A 42 -17.41 9.21 11.33
CA SER A 42 -17.83 8.74 12.64
C SER A 42 -18.84 9.74 13.21
N GLN A 43 -20.09 9.71 12.72
CA GLN A 43 -21.18 10.38 13.41
C GLN A 43 -21.72 9.44 14.48
N ALA A 44 -21.42 9.76 15.74
CA ALA A 44 -22.26 9.33 16.85
C ALA A 44 -23.69 9.86 16.63
N PRO A 45 -24.74 9.08 16.96
CA PRO A 45 -26.11 9.51 16.76
C PRO A 45 -26.38 10.69 17.71
N THR A 46 -26.52 11.89 17.16
CA THR A 46 -26.97 13.04 17.94
C THR A 46 -28.47 12.91 18.10
N GLU A 47 -28.90 12.65 19.34
CA GLU A 47 -30.31 12.59 19.75
C GLU A 47 -31.06 13.86 19.32
N GLN A 48 -32.21 13.66 18.70
CA GLN A 48 -33.18 14.71 18.41
C GLN A 48 -33.89 15.10 19.71
N GLN A 49 -33.96 16.40 20.00
CA GLN A 49 -35.01 16.97 20.85
C GLN A 49 -35.69 18.17 20.17
N PRO A 50 -37.01 18.37 20.36
CA PRO A 50 -37.83 19.31 19.59
C PRO A 50 -38.12 20.63 20.33
N ALA A 51 -38.87 21.51 19.63
CA ALA A 51 -39.54 22.78 20.02
C ALA A 51 -38.75 24.05 19.63
N VAL A 52 -39.31 25.16 19.10
CA VAL A 52 -40.69 25.67 18.93
C VAL A 52 -40.70 26.81 17.89
N SER A 53 -41.90 27.09 17.36
CA SER A 53 -42.30 28.01 16.29
C SER A 53 -41.86 29.48 16.36
N GLY A 54 -41.70 30.12 15.19
CA GLY A 54 -42.01 31.56 15.03
C GLY A 54 -41.32 32.30 13.87
N SER A 55 -42.15 32.98 13.05
CA SER A 55 -41.84 34.05 12.08
C SER A 55 -41.45 33.65 10.65
N SER A 56 -42.37 33.98 9.75
CA SER A 56 -42.32 33.93 8.29
C SER A 56 -41.46 35.05 7.70
N SER A 57 -40.43 34.67 6.95
CA SER A 57 -39.82 35.46 5.88
C SER A 57 -39.43 34.51 4.75
N PRO A 58 -39.56 34.88 3.47
CA PRO A 58 -39.29 33.95 2.38
C PRO A 58 -37.77 33.75 2.27
N PRO A 59 -37.25 32.52 2.29
CA PRO A 59 -35.82 32.31 2.13
C PRO A 59 -35.48 32.36 0.63
N ALA A 60 -34.70 33.35 0.23
CA ALA A 60 -33.98 33.34 -1.06
C ALA A 60 -32.77 32.37 -1.06
N SER A 61 -32.76 31.36 -0.18
CA SER A 61 -31.62 30.47 0.11
C SER A 61 -31.90 28.98 -0.11
N SER A 62 -33.04 28.61 -0.71
CA SER A 62 -33.39 27.21 -1.02
C SER A 62 -32.56 26.59 -2.16
N SER A 63 -31.94 27.41 -3.01
CA SER A 63 -31.13 26.94 -4.13
C SER A 63 -29.75 26.41 -3.70
N SER A 64 -29.10 27.07 -2.74
CA SER A 64 -27.73 26.72 -2.30
C SER A 64 -27.69 25.43 -1.48
N SER A 65 -28.71 25.18 -0.64
CA SER A 65 -28.84 23.93 0.14
C SER A 65 -29.14 22.73 -0.76
N SER A 66 -29.97 22.91 -1.81
CA SER A 66 -30.28 21.89 -2.81
C SER A 66 -29.08 21.54 -3.70
N GLU A 67 -28.28 22.52 -4.11
CA GLU A 67 -27.02 22.27 -4.84
C GLU A 67 -25.98 21.54 -3.97
N GLY A 68 -25.80 21.95 -2.71
CA GLY A 68 -24.91 21.25 -1.78
C GLY A 68 -25.30 19.79 -1.58
N SER A 69 -26.60 19.52 -1.42
CA SER A 69 -27.15 18.15 -1.34
C SER A 69 -26.83 17.33 -2.60
N ARG A 70 -27.02 17.90 -3.80
CA ARG A 70 -26.71 17.23 -5.07
C ARG A 70 -25.21 16.96 -5.26
N ARG A 71 -24.35 17.92 -4.89
CA ARG A 71 -22.89 17.72 -4.89
C ARG A 71 -22.48 16.58 -3.97
N SER A 72 -23.10 16.49 -2.79
CA SER A 72 -22.90 15.36 -1.86
C SER A 72 -23.35 14.02 -2.46
N ALA A 73 -24.51 13.97 -3.11
CA ALA A 73 -24.99 12.76 -3.79
C ALA A 73 -24.05 12.31 -4.93
N ILE A 74 -23.47 13.25 -5.67
CA ILE A 74 -22.50 12.96 -6.74
C ILE A 74 -21.17 12.48 -6.17
N ALA A 75 -20.66 13.14 -5.12
CA ALA A 75 -19.48 12.68 -4.39
C ALA A 75 -19.69 11.25 -3.87
N ALA A 76 -20.88 10.96 -3.33
CA ALA A 76 -21.25 9.61 -2.94
C ALA A 76 -21.18 8.65 -4.13
N ARG A 77 -21.73 9.01 -5.29
CA ARG A 77 -21.67 8.15 -6.47
C ARG A 77 -20.25 7.83 -6.92
N PHE A 78 -19.35 8.82 -6.92
CA PHE A 78 -17.93 8.61 -7.23
C PHE A 78 -17.25 7.66 -6.24
N ALA A 79 -17.50 7.86 -4.94
CA ALA A 79 -17.03 6.96 -3.90
C ALA A 79 -17.53 5.53 -4.08
N TRP A 80 -18.79 5.33 -4.45
CA TRP A 80 -19.34 4.01 -4.73
C TRP A 80 -18.66 3.33 -5.93
N LEU A 81 -18.35 4.08 -6.99
CA LEU A 81 -17.63 3.53 -8.14
C LEU A 81 -16.21 3.08 -7.76
N ILE A 82 -15.53 3.85 -6.92
CA ILE A 82 -14.21 3.48 -6.39
C ILE A 82 -14.33 2.27 -5.47
N LEU A 83 -15.33 2.23 -4.56
CA LEU A 83 -15.58 1.07 -3.71
C LEU A 83 -15.83 -0.20 -4.54
N SER A 84 -16.64 -0.10 -5.60
CA SER A 84 -16.91 -1.20 -6.51
C SER A 84 -15.64 -1.70 -7.20
N LEU A 85 -14.73 -0.79 -7.58
CA LEU A 85 -13.42 -1.15 -8.10
C LEU A 85 -12.58 -1.86 -7.03
N LEU A 86 -12.57 -1.36 -5.80
CA LEU A 86 -11.82 -1.95 -4.69
C LEU A 86 -12.31 -3.37 -4.36
N CYS A 87 -13.62 -3.63 -4.35
CA CYS A 87 -14.18 -4.97 -4.18
C CYS A 87 -13.69 -5.94 -5.27
N LYS A 88 -13.71 -5.52 -6.54
CA LYS A 88 -13.18 -6.34 -7.65
C LYS A 88 -11.68 -6.61 -7.54
N LEU A 89 -10.93 -5.66 -6.97
CA LEU A 89 -9.50 -5.86 -6.71
C LEU A 89 -9.29 -6.86 -5.57
N ASP A 90 -10.13 -6.84 -4.54
CA ASP A 90 -10.10 -7.79 -3.43
C ASP A 90 -10.38 -9.23 -3.90
N GLU A 91 -11.44 -9.42 -4.70
CA GLU A 91 -11.75 -10.71 -5.34
C GLU A 91 -10.56 -11.22 -6.18
N LYS A 92 -9.92 -10.33 -6.94
CA LYS A 92 -8.75 -10.69 -7.74
C LYS A 92 -7.53 -11.01 -6.87
N ALA A 93 -7.35 -10.31 -5.74
CA ALA A 93 -6.27 -10.58 -4.80
C ALA A 93 -6.44 -11.96 -4.15
N ALA A 94 -7.67 -12.37 -3.84
CA ALA A 94 -7.99 -13.68 -3.28
C ALA A 94 -7.64 -14.86 -4.23
N ALA A 95 -7.53 -14.61 -5.54
CA ALA A 95 -7.14 -15.62 -6.52
C ALA A 95 -5.63 -15.89 -6.58
N TYR A 96 -4.79 -15.09 -5.91
CA TYR A 96 -3.34 -15.34 -5.86
C TYR A 96 -3.03 -16.52 -4.93
N ARG A 97 -2.18 -17.44 -5.39
CA ARG A 97 -1.68 -18.55 -4.57
C ARG A 97 -0.71 -18.07 -3.48
N ASP A 98 0.09 -17.05 -3.80
CA ASP A 98 1.03 -16.45 -2.87
C ASP A 98 0.38 -15.27 -2.15
N VAL A 99 0.31 -15.35 -0.82
CA VAL A 99 -0.32 -14.33 0.04
C VAL A 99 0.49 -13.03 0.06
N GLY A 100 1.81 -13.08 -0.11
CA GLY A 100 2.62 -11.88 -0.29
C GLY A 100 2.18 -11.15 -1.56
N LEU A 101 2.13 -11.85 -2.69
CA LEU A 101 1.76 -11.24 -3.98
C LEU A 101 0.34 -10.65 -3.97
N SER A 102 -0.60 -11.25 -3.23
CA SER A 102 -1.93 -10.65 -3.06
C SER A 102 -1.86 -9.31 -2.34
N TYR A 103 -1.08 -9.21 -1.26
CA TYR A 103 -0.84 -7.95 -0.54
C TYR A 103 -0.13 -6.90 -1.40
N LEU A 104 0.90 -7.30 -2.15
CA LEU A 104 1.63 -6.38 -3.02
C LEU A 104 0.74 -5.83 -4.14
N PHE A 105 -0.10 -6.69 -4.72
CA PHE A 105 -1.10 -6.29 -5.70
C PHE A 105 -2.08 -5.26 -5.12
N LEU A 106 -2.61 -5.50 -3.92
CA LEU A 106 -3.54 -4.56 -3.25
C LEU A 106 -2.86 -3.23 -2.94
N ALA A 107 -1.63 -3.25 -2.39
CA ALA A 107 -0.86 -2.05 -2.08
C ALA A 107 -0.64 -1.17 -3.32
N ASN A 108 -0.13 -1.76 -4.41
CA ASN A 108 0.14 -1.04 -5.66
C ASN A 108 -1.12 -0.43 -6.27
N ASN A 109 -2.22 -1.18 -6.33
CA ASN A 109 -3.45 -0.68 -6.93
C ASN A 109 -4.11 0.40 -6.08
N LEU A 110 -4.14 0.23 -4.75
CA LEU A 110 -4.75 1.21 -3.85
C LEU A 110 -3.93 2.50 -3.83
N GLN A 111 -2.60 2.40 -3.75
CA GLN A 111 -1.71 3.56 -3.81
C GLN A 111 -1.88 4.32 -5.13
N TYR A 112 -2.01 3.61 -6.27
CA TYR A 112 -2.33 4.23 -7.55
C TYR A 112 -3.67 4.98 -7.54
N ILE A 113 -4.74 4.37 -6.99
CA ILE A 113 -6.05 5.00 -6.86
C ILE A 113 -5.94 6.29 -6.03
N VAL A 114 -5.25 6.25 -4.89
CA VAL A 114 -5.04 7.40 -4.02
C VAL A 114 -4.31 8.52 -4.76
N ASN A 115 -3.21 8.21 -5.43
CA ASN A 115 -2.45 9.20 -6.20
C ASN A 115 -3.31 9.81 -7.31
N LYS A 116 -4.12 8.99 -7.99
CA LYS A 116 -5.02 9.48 -9.04
C LYS A 116 -6.11 10.40 -8.46
N VAL A 117 -6.73 10.03 -7.34
CA VAL A 117 -7.72 10.87 -6.65
C VAL A 117 -7.12 12.21 -6.25
N ARG A 118 -5.91 12.23 -5.68
CA ARG A 118 -5.20 13.46 -5.31
C ARG A 118 -4.85 14.35 -6.50
N SER A 119 -4.64 13.76 -7.67
CA SER A 119 -4.22 14.47 -8.89
C SER A 119 -5.37 15.05 -9.73
N CYS A 120 -6.63 14.78 -9.38
CA CYS A 120 -7.79 15.21 -10.18
C CYS A 120 -8.90 15.79 -9.31
N ARG A 121 -10.01 16.20 -9.93
CA ARG A 121 -11.16 16.83 -9.24
C ARG A 121 -11.83 15.93 -8.20
N LEU A 122 -11.54 14.63 -8.18
CA LEU A 122 -11.98 13.74 -7.11
C LEU A 122 -11.46 14.16 -5.73
N ARG A 123 -10.33 14.87 -5.64
CA ARG A 123 -9.83 15.43 -4.38
C ARG A 123 -10.83 16.40 -3.74
N GLU A 124 -11.49 17.23 -4.54
CA GLU A 124 -12.50 18.20 -4.06
C GLU A 124 -13.77 17.49 -3.58
N LEU A 125 -14.13 16.39 -4.25
CA LEU A 125 -15.36 15.65 -3.97
C LEU A 125 -15.22 14.70 -2.77
N LEU A 126 -14.08 14.01 -2.66
CA LEU A 126 -13.85 12.97 -1.64
C LEU A 126 -13.09 13.49 -0.41
N GLY A 127 -12.33 14.58 -0.57
CA GLY A 127 -11.54 15.19 0.50
C GLY A 127 -10.18 14.51 0.75
N GLU A 128 -9.29 15.24 1.45
CA GLU A 128 -7.94 14.76 1.77
C GLU A 128 -7.95 13.67 2.86
N GLU A 129 -8.94 13.66 3.74
CA GLU A 129 -9.09 12.63 4.76
C GLU A 129 -9.29 11.24 4.14
N TRP A 130 -10.16 11.15 3.12
CA TRP A 130 -10.37 9.93 2.36
C TRP A 130 -9.05 9.44 1.75
N ALA A 131 -8.29 10.33 1.11
CA ALA A 131 -7.02 9.99 0.48
C ALA A 131 -5.96 9.53 1.50
N THR A 132 -5.88 10.20 2.66
CA THR A 132 -4.95 9.86 3.74
C THR A 132 -5.27 8.49 4.33
N ARG A 133 -6.54 8.20 4.59
CA ARG A 133 -6.98 6.90 5.12
C ARG A 133 -6.67 5.76 4.14
N HIS A 134 -6.96 5.95 2.86
CA HIS A 134 -6.71 4.93 1.85
C HIS A 134 -5.20 4.76 1.58
N ALA A 135 -4.39 5.82 1.69
CA ALA A 135 -2.93 5.71 1.68
C ALA A 135 -2.43 4.86 2.86
N ALA A 136 -2.96 5.09 4.07
CA ALA A 136 -2.60 4.29 5.24
C ALA A 136 -2.94 2.80 5.05
N LYS A 137 -4.10 2.50 4.43
CA LYS A 137 -4.47 1.13 4.09
C LYS A 137 -3.54 0.52 3.01
N ALA A 138 -3.09 1.30 2.03
CA ALA A 138 -2.11 0.82 1.05
C ALA A 138 -0.77 0.44 1.72
N ARG A 139 -0.29 1.28 2.65
CA ARG A 139 0.90 0.97 3.47
C ARG A 139 0.69 -0.25 4.36
N GLN A 140 -0.51 -0.44 4.91
CA GLN A 140 -0.83 -1.64 5.69
C GLN A 140 -0.71 -2.91 4.83
N HIS A 141 -1.20 -2.89 3.58
CA HIS A 141 -0.99 -4.00 2.65
C HIS A 141 0.49 -4.20 2.33
N ALA A 142 1.25 -3.13 2.09
CA ALA A 142 2.70 -3.21 1.86
C ALA A 142 3.43 -3.85 3.06
N ALA A 143 3.12 -3.45 4.29
CA ALA A 143 3.65 -4.08 5.50
C ALA A 143 3.21 -5.55 5.67
N GLY A 144 2.02 -5.91 5.16
CA GLY A 144 1.54 -7.28 5.08
C GLY A 144 2.41 -8.13 4.14
N TYR A 145 2.76 -7.59 2.98
CA TYR A 145 3.75 -8.19 2.08
C TYR A 145 5.11 -8.34 2.76
N ASP A 146 5.63 -7.27 3.39
CA ASP A 146 6.94 -7.31 4.04
C ASP A 146 7.01 -8.45 5.07
N ARG A 147 5.95 -8.61 5.87
CA ARG A 147 5.84 -9.71 6.85
C ARG A 147 5.80 -11.09 6.20
N ALA A 148 5.03 -11.24 5.12
CA ALA A 148 4.90 -12.52 4.43
C ALA A 148 6.20 -12.95 3.74
N ALA A 149 6.90 -12.01 3.10
CA ALA A 149 8.14 -12.25 2.38
C ALA A 149 9.34 -12.41 3.31
N TRP A 150 9.48 -11.53 4.31
CA TRP A 150 10.70 -11.41 5.12
C TRP A 150 10.59 -12.04 6.51
N GLY A 151 9.40 -12.48 6.92
CA GLY A 151 9.18 -13.14 8.20
C GLY A 151 10.03 -14.41 8.37
N ARG A 152 10.18 -15.22 7.31
CA ARG A 152 11.03 -16.42 7.34
C ARG A 152 12.50 -16.07 7.52
N VAL A 153 12.98 -15.04 6.82
CA VAL A 153 14.37 -14.55 6.94
C VAL A 153 14.65 -14.11 8.37
N ALA A 154 13.79 -13.26 8.94
CA ALA A 154 13.92 -12.80 10.32
C ALA A 154 13.91 -13.96 11.34
N ALA A 155 13.07 -14.98 11.13
CA ALA A 155 12.96 -16.14 12.01
C ALA A 155 14.20 -17.06 12.02
N THR A 156 15.11 -16.93 11.04
CA THR A 156 16.38 -17.68 11.07
C THR A 156 17.37 -17.13 12.10
N ILE A 157 17.20 -15.88 12.54
CA ILE A 157 18.06 -15.24 13.52
C ILE A 157 17.69 -15.75 14.93
N PRO A 158 18.63 -16.34 15.68
CA PRO A 158 18.34 -16.87 17.01
C PRO A 158 18.07 -15.75 18.02
N THR A 159 17.04 -15.91 18.85
CA THR A 159 16.65 -14.96 19.91
C THR A 159 17.26 -15.27 21.28
N GLY A 160 18.05 -16.35 21.38
CA GLY A 160 18.65 -16.82 22.63
C GLY A 160 20.09 -17.28 22.47
N ASN A 161 20.64 -17.85 23.54
CA ASN A 161 21.96 -18.49 23.47
C ASN A 161 21.87 -19.77 22.65
N VAL A 162 22.83 -19.91 21.75
CA VAL A 162 23.01 -21.09 20.90
C VAL A 162 24.46 -21.52 21.01
N SER A 163 24.75 -22.78 20.71
CA SER A 163 26.14 -23.24 20.58
C SER A 163 26.79 -22.66 19.31
N ALA A 164 28.13 -22.68 19.25
CA ALA A 164 28.86 -22.23 18.06
C ALA A 164 28.50 -23.02 16.79
N GLY A 165 28.23 -24.33 16.93
CA GLY A 165 27.79 -25.18 15.82
C GLY A 165 26.40 -24.81 15.31
N GLU A 166 25.47 -24.53 16.21
CA GLU A 166 24.13 -24.08 15.86
C GLU A 166 24.15 -22.67 15.24
N ALA A 167 24.97 -21.76 15.77
CA ALA A 167 25.16 -20.42 15.20
C ALA A 167 25.65 -20.50 13.73
N ARG A 168 26.59 -21.40 13.42
CA ARG A 168 27.02 -21.67 12.03
C ARG A 168 25.87 -22.11 11.14
N GLY A 169 25.04 -23.03 11.64
CA GLY A 169 23.86 -23.51 10.90
C GLY A 169 22.85 -22.39 10.65
N ARG A 170 22.57 -21.56 11.66
CA ARG A 170 21.66 -20.41 11.58
C ARG A 170 22.16 -19.34 10.62
N MET A 171 23.47 -19.04 10.59
CA MET A 171 24.04 -18.09 9.65
C MET A 171 23.87 -18.55 8.19
N ARG A 172 24.16 -19.84 7.91
CA ARG A 172 23.93 -20.41 6.57
C ARG A 172 22.45 -20.37 6.18
N ALA A 173 21.56 -20.71 7.10
CA ALA A 173 20.12 -20.62 6.87
C ALA A 173 19.66 -19.17 6.61
N PHE A 174 20.19 -18.20 7.35
CA PHE A 174 19.91 -16.78 7.14
C PHE A 174 20.35 -16.32 5.74
N ASN A 175 21.59 -16.60 5.35
CA ASN A 175 22.10 -16.20 4.03
C ASN A 175 21.27 -16.81 2.90
N ALA A 176 20.95 -18.11 2.99
CA ALA A 176 20.12 -18.78 2.00
C ALA A 176 18.70 -18.18 1.92
N ALA A 177 18.06 -17.92 3.06
CA ALA A 177 16.74 -17.31 3.11
C ALA A 177 16.74 -15.87 2.58
N LEU A 178 17.79 -15.10 2.89
CA LEU A 178 17.99 -13.74 2.37
C LEU A 178 18.14 -13.75 0.85
N GLU A 179 18.93 -14.67 0.30
CA GLU A 179 19.12 -14.81 -1.15
C GLU A 179 17.85 -15.25 -1.86
N GLU A 180 17.11 -16.21 -1.31
CA GLU A 180 15.81 -16.64 -1.82
C GLU A 180 14.82 -15.45 -1.86
N ALA A 181 14.74 -14.68 -0.77
CA ALA A 181 13.88 -13.51 -0.70
C ALA A 181 14.30 -12.45 -1.74
N CYS A 182 15.58 -12.05 -1.78
CA CYS A 182 16.07 -11.09 -2.77
C CYS A 182 15.83 -11.55 -4.22
N ALA A 183 16.03 -12.84 -4.51
CA ALA A 183 15.79 -13.40 -5.83
C ALA A 183 14.29 -13.36 -6.19
N ALA A 184 13.41 -13.72 -5.26
CA ALA A 184 11.97 -13.63 -5.45
C ALA A 184 11.56 -12.18 -5.73
N GLU A 185 12.16 -11.19 -5.06
CA GLU A 185 11.82 -9.77 -5.23
C GLU A 185 12.31 -9.13 -6.52
N SER A 186 13.29 -9.73 -7.19
CA SER A 186 13.87 -9.18 -8.42
C SER A 186 12.86 -8.97 -9.56
N GLY A 187 11.75 -9.73 -9.56
CA GLY A 187 10.69 -9.63 -10.56
C GLY A 187 9.54 -8.68 -10.19
N TRP A 188 9.51 -8.14 -8.96
CA TRP A 188 8.38 -7.36 -8.46
C TRP A 188 8.59 -5.86 -8.57
N VAL A 189 7.54 -5.16 -8.99
CA VAL A 189 7.58 -3.70 -9.20
C VAL A 189 6.68 -3.00 -8.18
N VAL A 190 7.26 -2.07 -7.43
CA VAL A 190 6.52 -1.10 -6.60
C VAL A 190 6.62 0.26 -7.27
N ALA A 191 5.53 0.69 -7.92
CA ALA A 191 5.56 1.87 -8.78
C ALA A 191 5.74 3.18 -8.00
N ASP A 192 5.15 3.27 -6.81
CA ASP A 192 5.23 4.46 -5.95
C ASP A 192 6.56 4.48 -5.18
N ALA A 193 7.35 5.54 -5.38
CA ALA A 193 8.71 5.64 -4.81
C ALA A 193 8.71 5.77 -3.29
N ALA A 194 7.74 6.48 -2.71
CA ALA A 194 7.64 6.67 -1.27
C ALA A 194 7.27 5.35 -0.58
N MET A 195 6.29 4.62 -1.14
CA MET A 195 5.92 3.30 -0.65
C MET A 195 7.08 2.30 -0.79
N ARG A 196 7.84 2.37 -1.89
CA ARG A 196 9.03 1.53 -2.10
C ARG A 196 10.08 1.75 -1.01
N GLU A 197 10.39 3.01 -0.68
CA GLU A 197 11.37 3.29 0.36
C GLU A 197 10.86 2.91 1.76
N GLU A 198 9.55 3.09 2.01
CA GLU A 198 8.93 2.65 3.27
C GLU A 198 9.03 1.13 3.45
N MET A 199 8.78 0.35 2.39
CA MET A 199 8.96 -1.11 2.41
C MET A 199 10.41 -1.49 2.71
N ARG A 200 11.39 -0.87 2.03
CA ARG A 200 12.82 -1.09 2.31
C ARG A 200 13.15 -0.77 3.76
N ALA A 201 12.66 0.35 4.29
CA ALA A 201 12.86 0.73 5.68
C ALA A 201 12.23 -0.28 6.66
N ASN A 202 11.05 -0.80 6.37
CA ASN A 202 10.41 -1.85 7.16
C ASN A 202 11.22 -3.14 7.18
N VAL A 203 11.69 -3.62 6.02
CA VAL A 203 12.51 -4.82 5.92
C VAL A 203 13.83 -4.64 6.70
N ARG A 204 14.50 -3.49 6.56
CA ARG A 204 15.69 -3.15 7.36
C ARG A 204 15.39 -3.22 8.85
N ARG A 205 14.27 -2.64 9.30
CA ARG A 205 13.84 -2.64 10.71
C ARG A 205 13.51 -4.04 11.23
N MET A 206 13.00 -4.93 10.39
CA MET A 206 12.71 -6.32 10.76
C MET A 206 13.97 -7.16 10.95
N ILE A 207 15.01 -6.92 10.15
CA ILE A 207 16.15 -7.84 10.03
C ILE A 207 17.40 -7.29 10.74
N LEU A 208 17.79 -6.04 10.45
CA LEU A 208 19.10 -5.53 10.83
C LEU A 208 19.34 -5.46 12.34
N PRO A 209 18.39 -5.07 13.20
CA PRO A 209 18.65 -5.00 14.64
C PRO A 209 19.05 -6.36 15.22
N ALA A 210 18.29 -7.41 14.90
CA ALA A 210 18.56 -8.76 15.37
C ALA A 210 19.83 -9.34 14.70
N TYR A 211 20.00 -9.11 13.40
CA TYR A 211 21.15 -9.63 12.66
C TYR A 211 22.46 -9.02 13.13
N ARG A 212 22.50 -7.70 13.40
CA ARG A 212 23.68 -7.02 13.96
C ARG A 212 24.10 -7.65 15.29
N GLY A 213 23.16 -7.86 16.21
CA GLY A 213 23.44 -8.52 17.49
C GLY A 213 23.98 -9.94 17.32
N PHE A 214 23.39 -10.70 16.39
CA PHE A 214 23.84 -12.06 16.06
C PHE A 214 25.25 -12.07 15.44
N TYR A 215 25.50 -11.18 14.47
CA TYR A 215 26.78 -11.01 13.80
C TYR A 215 27.89 -10.61 14.78
N THR A 216 27.67 -9.61 15.63
CA THR A 216 28.68 -9.17 16.60
C THR A 216 29.05 -10.27 17.59
N ARG A 217 28.07 -11.07 18.02
CA ARG A 217 28.31 -12.14 19.00
C ARG A 217 29.12 -13.30 18.41
N TRP A 218 28.93 -13.61 17.14
CA TRP A 218 29.48 -14.82 16.53
C TRP A 218 30.51 -14.59 15.43
N GLY A 219 30.64 -13.37 14.89
CA GLY A 219 31.43 -13.07 13.70
C GLY A 219 32.87 -13.57 13.76
N ALA A 220 33.59 -13.26 14.85
CA ALA A 220 34.96 -13.71 15.05
C ALA A 220 35.09 -15.25 15.10
N ALA A 221 34.11 -15.95 15.66
CA ALA A 221 34.09 -17.42 15.70
C ALA A 221 33.75 -18.07 14.35
N MET A 222 33.37 -17.26 13.34
CA MET A 222 32.99 -17.71 12.01
C MET A 222 34.03 -17.39 10.93
N GLU A 223 34.88 -16.39 11.14
CA GLU A 223 35.97 -16.03 10.22
C GLU A 223 36.97 -17.18 10.04
N ASP A 224 37.25 -17.93 11.10
CA ASP A 224 38.10 -19.13 11.06
C ASP A 224 37.46 -20.35 10.34
N ALA A 225 36.16 -20.30 10.06
CA ALA A 225 35.37 -21.46 9.64
C ALA A 225 34.99 -21.49 8.14
N ALA A 226 35.57 -20.61 7.31
CA ALA A 226 35.30 -20.49 5.87
C ALA A 226 33.81 -20.27 5.51
N ALA A 227 32.99 -19.81 6.47
CA ALA A 227 31.59 -19.48 6.22
C ALA A 227 31.50 -18.12 5.52
N VAL A 228 30.74 -18.03 4.42
CA VAL A 228 30.42 -16.74 3.79
C VAL A 228 29.65 -15.91 4.81
N LEU A 229 30.30 -14.92 5.40
CA LEU A 229 29.71 -14.00 6.36
C LEU A 229 29.26 -12.75 5.62
N LEU A 230 27.96 -12.47 5.62
CA LEU A 230 27.47 -11.18 5.13
C LEU A 230 27.60 -10.18 6.27
N SER A 231 28.32 -9.07 6.05
CA SER A 231 28.32 -8.03 7.05
C SER A 231 26.92 -7.41 7.19
N PRO A 232 26.57 -6.81 8.33
CA PRO A 232 25.31 -6.08 8.46
C PRO A 232 25.13 -4.98 7.42
N ASP A 233 26.23 -4.42 6.92
CA ASP A 233 26.22 -3.40 5.85
C ASP A 233 25.92 -4.05 4.50
N ASP A 234 26.46 -5.23 4.19
CA ASP A 234 26.12 -5.98 2.99
C ASP A 234 24.63 -6.35 2.94
N VAL A 235 24.08 -6.80 4.08
CA VAL A 235 22.64 -7.06 4.20
C VAL A 235 21.85 -5.77 3.98
N GLY A 236 22.28 -4.66 4.58
CA GLY A 236 21.64 -3.35 4.41
C GLY A 236 21.63 -2.88 2.96
N ASN A 237 22.72 -3.10 2.22
CA ASN A 237 22.87 -2.77 0.81
C ASN A 237 21.95 -3.64 -0.06
N ARG A 238 21.93 -4.96 0.14
CA ARG A 238 21.01 -5.87 -0.57
C ARG A 238 19.55 -5.47 -0.37
N VAL A 239 19.16 -5.12 0.87
CA VAL A 239 17.80 -4.62 1.16
C VAL A 239 17.53 -3.25 0.52
N GLY A 240 18.56 -2.43 0.32
CA GLY A 240 18.45 -1.15 -0.40
C GLY A 240 18.16 -1.30 -1.89
N GLU A 241 18.56 -2.41 -2.49
CA GLU A 241 18.34 -2.67 -3.92
C GLU A 241 16.95 -3.23 -4.24
N LEU A 242 16.17 -3.65 -3.23
CA LEU A 242 14.85 -4.25 -3.42
C LEU A 242 13.91 -3.36 -4.24
N PHE A 243 13.11 -3.98 -5.11
CA PHE A 243 12.13 -3.32 -6.00
C PHE A 243 12.71 -2.27 -6.96
N SER A 244 14.04 -2.23 -7.17
CA SER A 244 14.68 -1.26 -8.08
C SER A 244 14.45 -1.56 -9.56
N GLY A 245 13.86 -2.72 -9.90
CA GLY A 245 13.59 -3.10 -11.29
C GLY A 245 14.85 -3.30 -12.14
N SER A 246 16.00 -3.57 -11.52
CA SER A 246 17.24 -3.79 -12.25
C SER A 246 17.24 -5.19 -12.85
N GLY A 247 16.86 -5.28 -14.12
CA GLY A 247 17.23 -6.40 -14.96
C GLY A 247 18.75 -6.49 -15.03
N SER A 248 19.31 -7.48 -14.34
CA SER A 248 20.61 -8.11 -14.57
C SER A 248 21.60 -7.30 -15.44
N HIS A 249 22.35 -6.38 -14.84
CA HIS A 249 23.69 -6.07 -15.38
C HIS A 249 24.64 -7.19 -14.96
N ARG A 250 24.50 -8.34 -15.64
CA ARG A 250 25.52 -9.37 -15.67
C ARG A 250 26.66 -8.83 -16.52
N THR A 251 27.63 -8.19 -15.87
CA THR A 251 28.91 -7.87 -16.50
C THR A 251 29.54 -9.17 -17.02
N LYS A 252 29.48 -9.36 -18.34
CA LYS A 252 30.29 -10.38 -19.01
C LYS A 252 31.74 -9.97 -18.82
N ALA A 253 32.45 -10.66 -17.93
CA ALA A 253 33.90 -10.61 -17.90
C ALA A 253 34.41 -11.08 -19.27
N SER A 254 34.98 -10.15 -20.03
CA SER A 254 35.72 -10.43 -21.25
C SER A 254 37.00 -11.15 -20.85
N SER A 255 37.03 -12.48 -21.05
CA SER A 255 38.25 -13.26 -20.95
C SER A 255 39.00 -13.13 -22.28
N SER A 256 39.94 -12.18 -22.35
CA SER A 256 40.90 -12.13 -23.45
C SER A 256 41.95 -13.21 -23.21
N ARG A 257 41.84 -14.29 -23.98
CA ARG A 257 42.82 -15.38 -24.00
C ARG A 257 43.89 -15.04 -25.03
N THR A 258 45.11 -14.90 -24.55
CA THR A 258 46.34 -14.80 -25.31
C THR A 258 46.53 -16.05 -26.17
N VAL A 259 46.88 -15.85 -27.44
CA VAL A 259 47.76 -16.74 -28.21
C VAL A 259 48.82 -15.85 -28.83
#